data_AF-A0A969HG08-F1
#
_entry.id   AF-A0A969HG08-F1
#
_cell.length_a   1.000
_cell.length_b   1.000
_cell.length_c   1.000
_cell.angle_alpha   90.00
_cell.angle_beta   90.00
_cell.angle_gamma   90.00
#
_symmetry.space_group_name_H-M   'P 1'
#
loop_
_entity.id
_entity.type
_entity.pdbx_description
1 polymer ?
#
loop_
_entity_poly.entity_id
_entity_poly.type
_entity_poly.pdbx_seq_one_letter_code
_entity_poly.pdbx_strand_id
1 'polypeptide(L)'
;QRLRHRSQSADSFDSNFGVETEASNDWWQSFQRNERVKIPPPDTIADGMRTQQPGELTFPVVREAGTQILLVSDAQVIEAMKFCYYG
;
A
#
# COMPACT_ATOMS: atom_id res chain seq x y z
N GLN A 1 -15.97 -20.67 -27.12
CA GLN A 1 -15.48 -21.85 -26.36
C GLN A 1 -15.16 -21.38 -24.94
N ARG A 2 -15.44 -22.26 -23.96
CA ARG A 2 -15.40 -22.09 -22.49
C ARG A 2 -14.20 -21.25 -22.00
N LEU A 3 -14.33 -20.44 -20.94
CA LEU A 3 -14.52 -20.90 -19.56
C LEU A 3 -15.34 -19.91 -18.70
N ARG A 4 -16.45 -20.39 -18.14
CA ARG A 4 -17.03 -19.87 -16.89
C ARG A 4 -16.31 -20.57 -15.74
N HIS A 5 -15.83 -19.81 -14.76
CA HIS A 5 -16.01 -20.02 -13.31
C HIS A 5 -14.84 -19.41 -12.53
N ARG A 6 -15.14 -18.39 -11.72
CA ARG A 6 -14.74 -18.44 -10.32
C ARG A 6 -15.84 -17.75 -9.51
N SER A 7 -16.71 -18.56 -8.94
CA SER A 7 -17.43 -18.20 -7.73
C SER A 7 -16.37 -18.09 -6.63
N GLN A 8 -15.96 -16.87 -6.28
CA GLN A 8 -14.98 -16.65 -5.23
C GLN A 8 -15.69 -16.60 -3.88
N SER A 9 -15.58 -17.70 -3.13
CA SER A 9 -15.67 -17.72 -1.68
C SER A 9 -14.64 -16.74 -1.09
N ALA A 10 -15.06 -15.98 -0.09
CA ALA A 10 -14.41 -14.77 0.43
C ALA A 10 -13.03 -14.95 1.12
N ASP A 11 -12.41 -16.13 1.05
CA ASP A 11 -11.11 -16.41 1.70
C ASP A 11 -10.16 -17.12 0.72
N SER A 12 -9.57 -16.39 -0.23
CA SER A 12 -8.43 -16.90 -1.02
C SER A 12 -7.13 -16.21 -0.61
N PHE A 13 -6.04 -16.97 -0.54
CA PHE A 13 -4.63 -16.56 -0.31
C PHE A 13 -4.06 -15.53 -1.32
N ASP A 14 -4.92 -14.88 -2.12
CA ASP A 14 -4.63 -13.96 -3.22
C ASP A 14 -4.79 -12.48 -2.79
N SER A 15 -4.47 -12.13 -1.54
CA SER A 15 -4.65 -10.76 -1.03
C SER A 15 -3.38 -9.93 -1.23
N ASN A 16 -3.43 -8.92 -2.11
CA ASN A 16 -2.32 -8.00 -2.35
C ASN A 16 -2.40 -6.83 -1.37
N PHE A 17 -1.31 -6.56 -0.64
CA PHE A 17 -1.22 -5.48 0.34
C PHE A 17 -0.07 -4.53 0.02
N GLY A 18 -0.39 -3.26 -0.15
CA GLY A 18 0.57 -2.16 -0.02
C GLY A 18 0.61 -1.71 1.43
N VAL A 19 1.78 -1.30 1.91
CA VAL A 19 1.95 -0.79 3.27
C VAL A 19 2.62 0.57 3.20
N GLU A 20 1.99 1.57 3.81
CA GLU A 20 2.50 2.93 3.92
C GLU A 20 2.74 3.31 5.38
N THR A 21 3.66 4.24 5.64
CA THR A 21 3.67 4.90 6.94
C THR A 21 2.52 5.89 7.03
N GLU A 22 2.01 6.16 8.23
CA GLU A 22 0.93 7.14 8.44
C GLU A 22 1.27 8.53 7.87
N ALA A 23 2.55 8.94 7.93
CA ALA A 23 3.02 10.21 7.40
C ALA A 23 3.18 10.22 5.87
N SER A 24 3.39 9.05 5.24
CA SER A 24 3.58 8.87 3.80
C SER A 24 2.36 8.18 3.15
N ASN A 25 1.16 8.64 3.47
CA ASN A 25 -0.09 7.94 3.15
C ASN A 25 -0.72 8.37 1.80
N ASP A 26 0.09 8.75 0.80
CA ASP A 26 -0.42 9.26 -0.47
C ASP A 26 -1.16 8.20 -1.28
N TRP A 27 -0.71 6.94 -1.27
CA TRP A 27 -1.44 5.86 -1.93
C TRP A 27 -2.74 5.53 -1.20
N TRP A 28 -2.74 5.47 0.14
CA TRP A 28 -3.95 5.22 0.92
C TRP A 28 -5.01 6.28 0.60
N GLN A 29 -4.65 7.57 0.67
CA GLN A 29 -5.58 8.66 0.32
C GLN A 29 -6.03 8.56 -1.15
N SER A 30 -5.12 8.20 -2.06
CA SER A 30 -5.44 8.05 -3.48
C SER A 30 -6.41 6.92 -3.77
N PHE A 31 -6.29 5.79 -3.06
CA PHE A 31 -7.21 4.66 -3.16
C PHE A 31 -8.60 5.02 -2.65
N GLN A 32 -8.70 5.72 -1.52
CA GLN A 32 -10.00 6.17 -0.98
C GLN A 32 -10.75 7.11 -1.93
N ARG A 33 -10.01 7.96 -2.67
CA ARG A 33 -10.59 8.98 -3.56
C ARG A 33 -10.66 8.56 -5.02
N ASN A 34 -10.10 7.39 -5.37
CA ASN A 34 -9.96 6.92 -6.74
C ASN A 34 -9.25 7.93 -7.67
N GLU A 35 -8.31 8.71 -7.13
CA GLU A 35 -7.53 9.73 -7.84
C GLU A 35 -6.13 9.82 -7.24
N ARG A 36 -5.12 10.27 -7.98
CA ARG A 36 -3.77 10.46 -7.43
C ARG A 36 -3.73 11.70 -6.54
N VAL A 37 -3.69 11.51 -5.23
CA VAL A 37 -3.60 12.56 -4.22
C VAL A 37 -2.13 12.96 -4.01
N LYS A 38 -1.87 14.28 -3.98
CA LYS A 38 -0.57 14.82 -3.61
C LYS A 38 -0.57 15.26 -2.15
N ILE A 39 0.47 14.90 -1.40
CA ILE A 39 0.67 15.27 0.01
C ILE A 39 1.92 16.17 0.18
N PRO A 40 2.06 16.87 1.31
CA PRO A 40 3.31 17.53 1.68
C PRO A 40 4.47 16.52 1.84
N PRO A 41 5.75 16.97 1.88
CA PRO A 41 6.87 16.08 2.18
C PRO A 41 6.63 15.27 3.46
N PRO A 42 6.63 13.92 3.40
CA PRO A 42 6.39 13.08 4.58
C PRO A 42 7.53 13.16 5.60
N ASP A 43 7.18 13.31 6.87
CA ASP A 43 8.11 13.14 7.99
C ASP A 43 7.99 11.72 8.54
N THR A 44 8.82 10.82 8.00
CA THR A 44 8.91 9.42 8.42
C THR A 44 10.37 8.96 8.36
N ILE A 45 10.76 8.01 9.22
CA ILE A 45 12.06 7.34 9.16
C ILE A 45 12.24 6.48 7.88
N ALA A 46 11.15 6.09 7.22
CA ALA A 46 11.18 5.30 6.00
C ALA A 46 11.50 6.20 4.79
N ASP A 47 12.78 6.52 4.61
CA ASP A 47 13.27 7.45 3.58
C ASP A 47 12.84 7.06 2.15
N GLY A 48 12.86 5.77 1.83
CA GLY A 48 12.41 5.23 0.54
C GLY A 48 10.90 5.41 0.25
N MET A 49 10.11 5.80 1.25
CA MET A 49 8.66 6.00 1.14
C MET A 49 8.24 7.46 1.13
N ARG A 50 9.19 8.42 1.06
CA ARG A 50 8.90 9.86 1.08
C ARG A 50 8.39 10.42 -0.26
N THR A 51 7.79 9.58 -1.11
CA THR A 51 7.07 10.05 -2.29
C THR A 51 5.88 10.92 -1.86
N GLN A 52 5.50 11.90 -2.70
CA GLN A 52 4.40 12.82 -2.38
C GLN A 52 3.12 12.51 -3.14
N GLN A 53 3.17 11.61 -4.12
CA GLN A 53 2.03 11.27 -4.98
C GLN A 53 2.33 9.95 -5.71
N PRO A 54 1.32 9.09 -5.93
CA PRO A 54 1.51 7.89 -6.74
C PRO A 54 1.93 8.19 -8.18
N GLY A 55 2.72 7.30 -8.76
CA GLY A 55 3.17 7.43 -10.14
C GLY A 55 2.01 7.35 -11.15
N GLU A 56 2.11 8.08 -12.26
CA GLU A 56 1.03 8.12 -13.27
C GLU A 56 0.76 6.75 -13.89
N LEU A 57 1.83 5.97 -14.10
CA LEU A 57 1.77 4.66 -14.73
C LEU A 57 1.50 3.53 -13.73
N THR A 58 2.00 3.65 -12.51
CA THR A 58 1.91 2.59 -11.50
C THR A 58 0.57 2.59 -10.78
N PHE A 59 -0.02 3.77 -10.53
CA PHE A 59 -1.31 3.88 -9.84
C PHE A 59 -2.44 3.05 -10.47
N PRO A 60 -2.72 3.11 -11.79
CA PRO A 60 -3.78 2.29 -12.38
C PRO A 60 -3.48 0.78 -12.28
N VAL A 61 -2.22 0.37 -12.45
CA VAL A 61 -1.82 -1.05 -12.40
C VAL A 61 -2.03 -1.64 -11.00
N VAL A 62 -1.56 -0.97 -9.95
CA VAL A 62 -1.71 -1.45 -8.57
C VAL A 62 -3.18 -1.46 -8.15
N ARG A 63 -3.96 -0.44 -8.56
CA ARG A 63 -5.40 -0.39 -8.29
C ARG A 63 -6.15 -1.56 -8.95
N GLU A 64 -5.83 -1.89 -10.20
CA GLU A 64 -6.44 -3.01 -10.92
C GLU A 64 -6.05 -4.39 -10.35
N ALA A 65 -4.91 -4.47 -9.65
CA ALA A 65 -4.45 -5.69 -8.99
C ALA A 65 -5.22 -6.03 -7.69
N GLY A 66 -6.27 -5.28 -7.33
CA GLY A 66 -7.08 -5.55 -6.15
C GLY A 66 -6.34 -5.30 -4.83
N THR A 67 -5.34 -4.42 -4.83
CA THR A 67 -4.52 -4.11 -3.66
C THR A 67 -5.31 -3.38 -2.57
N GLN A 68 -5.09 -3.77 -1.32
CA GLN A 68 -5.49 -2.99 -0.14
C GLN A 68 -4.27 -2.25 0.40
N ILE A 69 -4.43 -0.99 0.82
CA ILE A 69 -3.36 -0.21 1.42
C ILE A 69 -3.54 -0.17 2.93
N LEU A 70 -2.53 -0.64 3.67
CA LEU A 70 -2.48 -0.61 5.13
C LEU A 70 -1.55 0.52 5.59
N LEU A 71 -1.84 1.09 6.76
CA LEU A 71 -1.02 2.12 7.39
C LEU A 71 -0.30 1.55 8.62
N VAL A 72 0.94 1.98 8.81
CA VAL A 72 1.75 1.71 10.00
C VAL A 72 2.38 2.98 10.54
N SER A 73 2.59 3.03 11.85
CA SER A 73 3.36 4.10 12.49
C SER A 73 4.87 3.86 12.35
N ASP A 74 5.66 4.93 12.43
CA ASP A 74 7.13 4.83 12.50
C ASP A 74 7.60 3.96 13.68
N ALA A 75 6.86 3.98 14.79
CA ALA A 75 7.14 3.10 15.93
C ALA A 75 7.04 1.62 15.55
N GLN A 76 6.04 1.23 14.76
CA GLN A 76 5.91 -0.15 14.25
C GLN A 76 7.02 -0.50 13.26
N VAL A 77 7.46 0.45 12.43
CA VAL A 77 8.63 0.26 11.54
C VAL A 77 9.89 -0.02 12.37
N ILE A 78 10.13 0.74 13.44
CA ILE A 78 11.27 0.54 14.35
C ILE A 78 11.19 -0.85 15.00
N GLU A 79 10.03 -1.25 15.52
CA GLU A 79 9.85 -2.57 16.13
C GLU A 79 10.07 -3.70 15.13
N ALA A 80 9.61 -3.56 13.88
CA ALA A 80 9.89 -4.52 12.82
C ALA A 80 11.40 -4.59 12.49
N MET A 81 12.10 -3.45 12.40
CA MET A 81 13.54 -3.43 12.19
C MET A 81 14.30 -4.10 13.34
N LYS A 82 13.92 -3.83 14.60
CA LYS A 82 14.50 -4.52 15.77
C LYS A 82 14.27 -6.02 15.69
N PHE A 83 13.06 -6.46 15.34
CA PHE A 83 12.75 -7.87 15.15
C PHE A 83 13.65 -8.52 14.08
N CYS A 84 13.81 -7.88 12.92
CA CYS A 84 14.68 -8.39 11.86
C CYS A 84 16.17 -8.41 12.22
N TYR A 85 16.62 -7.52 13.09
CA TYR A 85 18.03 -7.40 13.46
C TYR A 85 18.42 -8.26 14.67
N TYR A 86 17.54 -8.40 15.66
CA TYR A 86 17.82 -9.11 16.91
C TYR A 86 17.16 -10.49 17.01
N GLY A 87 16.20 -10.82 16.11
CA GLY A 87 15.55 -12.13 16.03
C GLY A 87 16.34 -13.13 15.19
#